data_AF-A0AAV2DM68-F1
#
_entry.id   AF-A0AAV2DM68-F1
#
_cell.length_a   1.000
_cell.length_b   1.000
_cell.length_c   1.000
_cell.angle_alpha   90.00
_cell.angle_beta   90.00
_cell.angle_gamma   90.00
#
_symmetry.space_group_name_H-M   'P 1'
#
loop_
_entity.id
_entity.type
_entity.pdbx_description
1 polymer ?
#
loop_
_entity_poly.entity_id
_entity_poly.type
_entity_poly.pdbx_seq_one_letter_code
_entity_poly.pdbx_strand_id
1 'polypeptide(L)' 'MRGISLTKIESRPQRKRPMRVVDGSNNGSAKYFDYLFYIDFAASMAEPRAQRALANLEEFARFLRVLGSYPMDTIR' A
#
# COMPACT_ATOMS: atom_id res chain seq x y z
N MET A 1 18.15 -6.15 -0.63
CA MET A 1 17.10 -5.37 -1.34
C MET A 1 16.34 -6.30 -2.27
N ARG A 2 15.01 -6.22 -2.35
CA ARG A 2 14.16 -7.19 -3.08
C ARG A 2 14.10 -6.96 -4.61
N GLY A 3 14.83 -5.97 -5.14
CA GLY A 3 14.95 -5.73 -6.58
C GLY A 3 13.64 -5.37 -7.27
N ILE A 4 12.78 -4.59 -6.61
CA ILE A 4 11.50 -4.11 -7.14
C ILE A 4 11.61 -2.61 -7.37
N SER A 5 11.41 -2.19 -8.62
CA SER A 5 11.41 -0.78 -9.00
C SER A 5 10.10 -0.11 -8.59
N LEU A 6 10.19 1.04 -7.93
CA LEU A 6 9.03 1.90 -7.69
C LEU A 6 8.81 2.77 -8.93
N THR A 7 7.59 2.81 -9.43
CA THR A 7 7.20 3.67 -10.56
C THR A 7 6.49 4.93 -10.07
N LYS A 8 5.92 4.90 -8.86
CA LYS A 8 5.33 6.06 -8.21
C LYS A 8 5.47 5.97 -6.70
N ILE A 9 5.73 7.10 -6.06
CA ILE A 9 5.52 7.31 -4.63
C ILE A 9 4.94 8.72 -4.42
N GLU A 10 3.77 8.79 -3.81
CA GLU A 10 3.06 10.05 -3.56
C GLU A 10 2.63 10.13 -2.10
N SER A 11 3.06 11.18 -1.40
CA SER A 11 2.60 11.47 -0.04
C SER A 11 1.27 12.22 -0.04
N ARG A 12 0.32 11.78 0.78
CA ARG A 12 -1.00 12.40 0.96
C ARG A 12 -1.20 12.79 2.42
N PRO A 13 -0.80 14.01 2.84
CA PRO A 13 -1.10 14.51 4.17
C PRO A 13 -2.60 14.84 4.29
N GLN A 14 -3.29 14.19 5.22
CA GLN A 14 -4.72 14.33 5.47
C GLN A 14 -5.02 14.99 6.82
N ARG A 15 -4.18 15.94 7.24
CA ARG A 15 -4.22 16.57 8.58
C ARG A 15 -5.56 17.21 8.96
N LYS A 16 -6.33 17.69 7.97
CA LYS A 16 -7.66 18.31 8.22
C LYS A 16 -8.81 17.30 8.27
N ARG A 17 -8.63 16.13 7.64
CA ARG A 17 -9.65 15.08 7.49
C ARG A 17 -8.96 13.71 7.47
N PRO A 18 -8.44 13.24 8.62
CA PRO A 18 -7.71 12.00 8.70
C PRO A 18 -8.54 10.83 8.18
N MET A 19 -7.89 9.93 7.45
CA MET A 19 -8.56 8.74 6.95
C MET A 19 -8.93 7.84 8.13
N ARG A 20 -10.18 7.41 8.17
CA ARG A 20 -10.72 6.50 9.18
C ARG A 20 -10.73 5.09 8.62
N VAL A 21 -9.99 4.18 9.25
CA VAL A 21 -10.04 2.75 8.95
C VAL A 21 -10.67 2.05 10.14
N VAL A 22 -11.81 1.41 9.91
CA VAL A 22 -12.40 0.46 10.86
C VAL A 22 -11.88 -0.91 10.53
N ASP A 23 -11.30 -1.59 11.52
CA ASP A 23 -10.94 -2.99 11.40
C ASP A 23 -12.23 -3.84 11.33
N GLY A 24 -12.21 -4.92 10.56
CA GLY A 24 -13.34 -5.84 10.40
C GLY A 24 -13.65 -6.68 11.65
N SER A 25 -12.86 -6.50 12.71
CA SER A 25 -13.12 -7.04 14.04
C SER A 25 -14.36 -6.37 14.66
N ASN A 26 -15.26 -7.18 15.22
CA ASN A 26 -16.49 -6.75 15.90
C ASN A 26 -16.27 -5.75 17.06
N ASN A 27 -15.02 -5.46 17.43
CA ASN A 27 -14.65 -4.48 18.46
C ASN A 27 -14.44 -3.04 17.96
N GLY A 28 -14.65 -2.74 16.68
CA GLY A 28 -15.00 -1.40 16.20
C GLY A 28 -13.99 -0.26 16.45
N SER A 29 -12.72 -0.53 16.76
CA SER A 29 -11.75 0.54 17.00
C SER A 29 -11.36 1.21 15.68
N ALA A 30 -11.87 2.42 15.42
CA ALA A 30 -11.45 3.21 14.27
C ALA A 30 -10.02 3.73 14.45
N LYS A 31 -9.13 3.42 13.51
CA LYS A 31 -7.79 4.01 13.40
C LYS A 31 -7.84 5.25 12.51
N TYR A 32 -7.12 6.29 12.93
CA TYR A 32 -7.02 7.56 12.22
C TYR A 32 -5.61 7.73 11.64
N PHE A 33 -5.53 8.14 10.37
CA PHE A 33 -4.28 8.35 9.66
C PHE A 33 -4.19 9.77 9.10
N ASP A 34 -3.27 10.57 9.64
CA ASP A 34 -2.96 11.92 9.17
C ASP A 34 -2.05 11.93 7.94
N TYR A 35 -1.44 10.79 7.61
CA TYR A 35 -0.48 10.66 6.53
C TYR A 35 -0.63 9.30 5.84
N LEU A 36 -0.71 9.34 4.50
CA LEU A 36 -0.82 8.16 3.65
C LEU A 36 0.20 8.24 2.51
N PHE A 37 0.56 7.09 1.96
CA PHE A 37 1.38 6.98 0.77
C PHE A 37 0.65 6.17 -0.28
N TYR A 38 0.65 6.66 -1.52
CA TYR A 38 0.32 5.85 -2.69
C TYR A 38 1.61 5.42 -3.37
N ILE A 39 1.72 4.12 -3.62
CA ILE A 39 2.91 3.50 -4.14
C ILE A 39 2.52 2.63 -5.32
N ASP A 40 3.15 2.87 -6.46
CA ASP A 40 3.11 1.97 -7.61
C ASP A 40 4.50 1.36 -7.77
N PHE A 41 4.54 0.06 -8.07
CA PHE A 41 5.78 -0.67 -8.27
C PHE A 41 5.66 -1.66 -9.42
N ALA A 42 6.77 -1.90 -10.12
CA ALA A 42 6.83 -2.75 -11.31
C ALA A 42 7.06 -4.22 -10.92
N ALA A 43 6.05 -4.87 -10.35
CA ALA A 43 6.02 -6.32 -10.17
C ALA A 43 4.57 -6.82 -10.09
N SER A 44 4.32 -8.04 -10.55
CA SER A 44 3.00 -8.67 -10.42
C SER A 44 2.74 -9.13 -8.99
N MET A 45 1.50 -8.98 -8.50
CA MET A 45 1.05 -9.53 -7.22
C MET A 45 1.14 -11.07 -7.14
N ALA A 46 1.22 -11.75 -8.28
CA ALA A 46 1.45 -13.19 -8.36
C ALA A 46 2.92 -13.58 -8.12
N GLU A 47 3.87 -12.64 -8.19
CA GLU A 47 5.29 -12.93 -8.03
C GLU A 47 5.67 -13.05 -6.54
N PRO A 48 6.43 -14.08 -6.13
CA PRO A 48 6.87 -14.24 -4.75
C PRO A 48 7.65 -13.05 -4.20
N ARG A 49 8.40 -12.33 -5.04
CA ARG A 49 9.15 -11.14 -4.59
C ARG A 49 8.23 -10.00 -4.16
N ALA A 50 7.11 -9.80 -4.87
CA ALA A 50 6.13 -8.77 -4.54
C ALA A 50 5.40 -9.11 -3.23
N GLN A 51 4.97 -10.37 -3.10
CA GLN A 51 4.33 -10.87 -1.87
C GLN A 51 5.23 -10.71 -0.64
N ARG A 52 6.52 -11.09 -0.75
CA ARG A 52 7.50 -10.91 0.34
C ARG A 52 7.79 -9.45 0.65
N ALA A 53 7.73 -8.56 -0.35
CA ALA A 53 7.91 -7.13 -0.13
C ALA A 53 6.73 -6.54 0.63
N LEU A 54 5.49 -6.91 0.27
CA LEU A 54 4.28 -6.48 0.96
C LEU A 54 4.18 -7.03 2.36
N ALA A 55 4.47 -8.32 2.57
CA ALA A 55 4.46 -8.94 3.91
C ALA A 55 5.42 -8.21 4.87
N ASN A 56 6.61 -7.86 4.41
CA ASN A 56 7.54 -7.08 5.22
C ASN A 56 7.08 -5.63 5.40
N LEU A 57 6.40 -5.04 4.43
CA LEU A 57 5.85 -3.69 4.58
C LEU A 57 4.70 -3.68 5.60
N GLU A 58 3.88 -4.73 5.66
CA GLU A 58 2.82 -4.89 6.67
C GLU A 58 3.35 -4.94 8.11
N GLU A 59 4.59 -5.41 8.32
CA GLU A 59 5.23 -5.38 9.65
C GLU A 59 5.47 -3.95 10.16
N PHE A 60 5.70 -2.98 9.26
CA PHE A 60 5.98 -1.59 9.61
C PHE A 60 4.78 -0.66 9.42
N ALA A 61 3.92 -0.97 8.44
CA ALA A 61 2.78 -0.16 8.09
C ALA A 61 1.59 -0.49 9.00
N ARG A 62 1.12 0.51 9.76
CA ARG A 62 -0.09 0.39 10.60
C ARG A 62 -1.36 0.06 9.80
N PHE A 63 -1.34 0.32 8.49
CA PHE A 63 -2.39 0.00 7.53
C PHE A 63 -1.77 -0.12 6.15
N LEU A 64 -2.14 -1.18 5.43
CA LEU A 64 -1.78 -1.41 4.04
C LEU A 64 -3.02 -1.92 3.30
N ARG A 65 -3.24 -1.43 2.09
CA ARG A 65 -4.31 -1.91 1.22
C ARG A 65 -3.83 -1.94 -0.21
N VAL A 66 -3.93 -3.11 -0.84
CA VAL A 66 -3.72 -3.26 -2.27
C VAL A 66 -4.98 -2.76 -3.00
N LEU A 67 -4.81 -1.77 -3.88
CA LEU A 67 -5.91 -1.20 -4.66
C LEU A 67 -6.16 -1.96 -5.97
N GLY A 68 -5.14 -2.64 -6.49
CA GLY A 68 -5.24 -3.47 -7.69
C GLY A 68 -3.87 -3.88 -8.22
N SER A 69 -3.87 -4.79 -9.20
CA SER A 69 -2.71 -5.18 -10.00
C SER A 69 -3.15 -5.17 -11.46
N TYR A 70 -2.51 -4.36 -12.28
CA TYR A 70 -2.92 -4.14 -13.67
C TYR A 70 -1.72 -4.35 -14.62
N PRO A 71 -1.96 -4.75 -15.87
CA PRO A 71 -0.89 -4.83 -16.87
C PRO A 71 -0.18 -3.48 -17.01
N MET A 72 1.15 -3.49 -17.00
CA MET A 72 1.90 -2.28 -17.32
C MET A 72 1.74 -1.99 -18.81
N ASP A 73 1.40 -0.74 -19.14
CA ASP A 73 1.32 -0.31 -20.53
C ASP A 73 2.74 -0.34 -21.12
N THR A 74 2.97 -1.28 -22.02
CA THR A 74 4.24 -1.40 -22.73
C THR A 74 4.05 -0.67 -24.05
N ILE A 75 4.17 0.66 -24.01
CA ILE A 75 4.28 1.43 -25.25
C ILE A 75 5.50 0.88 -25.99
N ARG A 76 5.24 0.21 -27.12
CA ARG A 76 6.25 -0.24 -28.07
C ARG A 76 6.72 0.90 -28.95
#